data_AF-A0A0D2CZU8-F1
#
_entry.id   AF-A0A0D2CZU8-F1
#
_cell.length_a   1.000
_cell.length_b   1.000
_cell.length_c   1.000
_cell.angle_alpha   90.00
_cell.angle_beta   90.00
_cell.angle_gamma   90.00
#
_symmetry.space_group_name_H-M   'P 1'
#
loop_
_entity.id
_entity.type
_entity.pdbx_description
1 polymer ?
#
loop_
_entity_poly.entity_id
_entity_poly.type
_entity_poly.pdbx_seq_one_letter_code
_entity_poly.pdbx_strand_id
1 'polypeptide(L)'
;MFRTFANIRLDEVITEQSLVSVLTNANAELNPRFVDSALYMGDSLSPVNGGLCDGRANAWMSEDNDHGRANIYLCDIAFDWPSIEDIANPPHTAWARDNQGRPRPGYSCDNLGDFDSDWMKTVGSIILHEYFHWGWLYIHVPDWYYFIRVTRLGWRAIEDYAGPNPPDGYGAYRARQIKDIYGSWDQIYPATLNNVDNYIYYALSKYWSWRCDKRFGPAPSERDAHQRAASGFRPPY
;
A
#
# COMPACT_ATOMS: atom_id res chain seq x y z
N MET A 1 -11.36 5.94 -3.94
CA MET A 1 -9.95 5.56 -3.75
C MET A 1 -9.45 4.61 -4.83
N PHE A 2 -9.56 3.28 -4.74
CA PHE A 2 -9.02 2.37 -5.77
C PHE A 2 -9.57 2.57 -7.19
N ARG A 3 -10.86 2.93 -7.32
CA ARG A 3 -11.43 3.33 -8.61
C ARG A 3 -10.71 4.54 -9.22
N THR A 4 -10.34 5.51 -8.38
CA THR A 4 -9.57 6.69 -8.80
C THR A 4 -8.22 6.29 -9.39
N PHE A 5 -7.49 5.38 -8.74
CA PHE A 5 -6.23 4.83 -9.28
C PHE A 5 -6.42 4.17 -10.64
N ALA A 6 -7.41 3.27 -10.72
CA ALA A 6 -7.69 2.48 -11.91
C ALA A 6 -8.41 3.26 -13.02
N ASN A 7 -8.58 4.57 -12.86
CA ASN A 7 -9.31 5.45 -13.78
C ASN A 7 -10.76 5.00 -14.04
N ILE A 8 -11.37 4.27 -13.09
CA ILE A 8 -12.75 3.81 -13.16
C ILE A 8 -13.66 4.93 -12.67
N ARG A 9 -14.73 5.22 -13.44
CA ARG A 9 -15.76 6.18 -13.02
C ARG A 9 -16.32 5.82 -11.64
N LEU A 10 -16.43 6.83 -10.77
CA LEU A 10 -16.76 6.62 -9.36
C LEU A 10 -18.19 6.11 -9.15
N ASP A 11 -19.10 6.48 -10.06
CA ASP A 11 -20.51 6.07 -10.14
C ASP A 11 -20.74 4.80 -10.99
N GLU A 12 -19.69 4.19 -11.56
CA GLU A 12 -19.82 2.98 -12.39
C GLU A 12 -20.39 1.81 -11.58
N VAL A 13 -21.46 1.20 -12.07
CA VAL A 13 -21.98 -0.05 -11.50
C VAL A 13 -21.28 -1.23 -12.16
N ILE A 14 -20.40 -1.89 -11.42
CA ILE A 14 -19.66 -3.06 -11.91
C ILE A 14 -20.51 -4.31 -11.64
N THR A 15 -20.88 -4.99 -12.71
CA THR A 15 -21.64 -6.24 -12.72
C THR A 15 -20.80 -7.34 -13.38
N GLU A 16 -21.19 -8.61 -13.27
CA GLU A 16 -20.50 -9.70 -14.00
C GLU A 16 -20.49 -9.44 -15.51
N GLN A 17 -21.57 -8.87 -16.04
CA GLN A 17 -21.72 -8.57 -17.47
C GLN A 17 -20.88 -7.36 -17.89
N SER A 18 -20.74 -6.34 -17.04
CA SER A 18 -19.96 -5.15 -17.35
C SER A 18 -18.48 -5.27 -17.00
N LEU A 19 -18.08 -6.25 -16.19
CA LEU A 19 -16.71 -6.41 -15.67
C LEU A 19 -15.66 -6.38 -16.79
N VAL A 20 -15.81 -7.22 -17.82
CA VAL A 20 -14.84 -7.28 -18.93
C VAL A 20 -14.76 -5.93 -19.61
N SER A 21 -15.90 -5.34 -19.97
CA SER A 21 -15.94 -4.04 -20.66
C SER A 21 -15.35 -2.91 -19.82
N VAL A 22 -15.57 -2.90 -18.51
CA VAL A 22 -14.95 -1.94 -17.60
C VAL A 22 -13.44 -2.14 -17.66
N LEU A 23 -12.95 -3.36 -17.45
CA LEU A 23 -11.52 -3.65 -17.46
C LEU A 23 -10.84 -3.40 -18.83
N THR A 24 -11.57 -3.45 -19.96
CA THR A 24 -10.98 -3.37 -21.31
C THR A 24 -11.21 -2.06 -22.07
N ASN A 25 -12.34 -1.34 -21.88
CA ASN A 25 -12.73 -0.24 -22.78
C ASN A 25 -12.37 1.17 -22.30
N ALA A 26 -12.13 1.39 -21.00
CA ALA A 26 -11.81 2.71 -20.43
C ALA A 26 -10.55 2.73 -19.54
N ASN A 27 -9.92 1.57 -19.30
CA ASN A 27 -9.02 1.34 -18.17
C ASN A 27 -7.61 0.81 -18.53
N ALA A 28 -7.19 0.91 -19.79
CA ALA A 28 -5.79 0.59 -20.12
C ALA A 28 -4.82 1.70 -19.66
N GLU A 29 -5.33 2.92 -19.44
CA GLU A 29 -4.55 4.06 -19.00
C GLU A 29 -4.87 4.39 -17.54
N LEU A 30 -3.82 4.53 -16.73
CA LEU A 30 -3.92 5.01 -15.35
C LEU A 30 -4.58 6.39 -15.32
N ASN A 31 -5.05 6.81 -14.14
CA ASN A 31 -5.61 8.16 -13.96
C ASN A 31 -4.71 9.23 -14.59
N PRO A 32 -5.22 10.13 -15.44
CA PRO A 32 -4.38 11.10 -16.13
C PRO A 32 -3.59 12.01 -15.19
N ARG A 33 -4.01 12.15 -13.92
CA ARG A 33 -3.25 12.89 -12.90
C ARG A 33 -1.87 12.32 -12.65
N PHE A 34 -1.59 11.04 -12.91
CA PHE A 34 -0.26 10.46 -12.70
C PHE A 34 0.85 11.19 -13.48
N VAL A 35 0.52 11.97 -14.53
CA VAL A 35 1.47 12.86 -15.22
C VAL A 35 2.04 13.96 -14.31
N ASP A 36 1.33 14.32 -13.25
CA ASP A 36 1.72 15.27 -12.21
C ASP A 36 2.45 14.57 -11.04
N SER A 37 2.82 13.31 -11.19
CA SER A 37 3.63 12.57 -10.23
C SER A 37 5.00 12.17 -10.79
N ALA A 38 5.99 12.12 -9.91
CA ALA A 38 7.32 11.63 -10.22
C ALA A 38 7.80 10.66 -9.15
N LEU A 39 8.56 9.64 -9.58
CA LEU A 39 9.17 8.66 -8.70
C LEU A 39 10.69 8.79 -8.81
N TYR A 40 11.34 8.91 -7.66
CA TYR A 40 12.77 9.08 -7.53
C TYR A 40 13.40 7.92 -6.75
N MET A 41 14.62 7.58 -7.12
CA MET A 41 15.47 6.66 -6.37
C MET A 41 16.37 7.48 -5.43
N GLY A 42 16.23 7.27 -4.13
CA GLY A 42 16.76 8.14 -3.10
C GLY A 42 16.10 9.52 -3.11
N ASP A 43 16.50 10.37 -2.16
CA ASP A 43 15.94 11.70 -1.95
C ASP A 43 16.96 12.83 -2.12
N SER A 44 18.07 12.55 -2.79
CA SER A 44 19.12 13.54 -3.08
C SER A 44 18.61 14.73 -3.92
N LEU A 45 17.53 14.55 -4.67
CA LEU A 45 16.86 15.57 -5.47
C LEU A 45 15.64 16.19 -4.76
N SER A 46 15.42 15.85 -3.48
CA SER A 46 14.32 16.41 -2.71
C SER A 46 14.48 17.92 -2.53
N PRO A 47 13.45 18.73 -2.86
CA PRO A 47 13.45 20.15 -2.52
C PRO A 47 13.16 20.39 -1.03
N VAL A 48 12.68 19.37 -0.31
CA VAL A 48 12.43 19.43 1.14
C VAL A 48 13.75 19.24 1.87
N ASN A 49 14.13 20.22 2.69
CA ASN A 49 15.32 20.15 3.53
C ASN A 49 15.24 18.98 4.52
N GLY A 50 16.26 18.12 4.52
CA GLY A 50 16.39 17.03 5.48
C GLY A 50 15.70 15.74 5.05
N GLY A 51 16.00 15.27 3.84
CA GLY A 51 15.47 14.02 3.26
C GLY A 51 15.25 12.88 4.27
N LEU A 52 14.17 12.13 4.07
CA LEU A 52 13.70 11.11 5.00
C LEU A 52 14.28 9.70 4.72
N CYS A 53 15.14 9.55 3.72
CA CYS A 53 15.90 8.31 3.49
C CYS A 53 17.07 8.20 4.48
N ASP A 54 16.73 8.06 5.77
CA ASP A 54 17.66 7.97 6.90
C ASP A 54 18.03 6.53 7.29
N GLY A 55 17.67 5.56 6.46
CA GLY A 55 17.80 4.13 6.72
C GLY A 55 16.65 3.51 7.52
N ARG A 56 15.59 4.26 7.83
CA ARG A 56 14.39 3.75 8.53
C ARG A 56 13.13 3.77 7.66
N ALA A 57 13.00 4.75 6.77
CA ALA A 57 11.87 4.86 5.84
C ALA A 57 12.10 4.03 4.57
N ASN A 58 11.10 3.25 4.14
CA ASN A 58 11.16 2.56 2.85
C ASN A 58 10.97 3.55 1.70
N ALA A 59 10.03 4.47 1.86
CA ALA A 59 9.76 5.53 0.94
C ALA A 59 9.13 6.68 1.71
N TRP A 60 8.97 7.80 1.02
CA TRP A 60 8.16 8.91 1.51
C TRP A 60 7.66 9.75 0.33
N MET A 61 6.62 10.54 0.56
CA MET A 61 5.99 11.39 -0.45
C MET A 61 5.98 12.85 -0.04
N SER A 62 6.18 13.74 -1.01
CA SER A 62 5.90 15.18 -0.88
C SER A 62 4.87 15.62 -1.90
N GLU A 63 3.91 16.43 -1.45
CA GLU A 63 2.91 17.05 -2.31
C GLU A 63 3.20 18.54 -2.46
N ASP A 64 3.33 19.01 -3.70
CA ASP A 64 3.30 20.43 -4.03
C ASP A 64 1.83 20.88 -4.03
N ASN A 65 1.41 21.49 -2.93
CA ASN A 65 0.01 21.85 -2.72
C ASN A 65 -0.51 22.94 -3.66
N ASP A 66 0.37 23.77 -4.24
CA ASP A 66 -0.05 24.84 -5.16
C ASP A 66 -0.42 24.26 -6.53
N HIS A 67 0.20 23.15 -6.92
CA HIS A 67 0.02 22.51 -8.23
C HIS A 67 -0.58 21.10 -8.17
N GLY A 68 -0.77 20.55 -6.97
CA GLY A 68 -1.27 19.20 -6.74
C GLY A 68 -0.32 18.09 -7.22
N ARG A 69 0.98 18.35 -7.32
CA ARG A 69 1.98 17.39 -7.82
C ARG A 69 2.52 16.52 -6.69
N ALA A 70 2.84 15.26 -6.99
CA ALA A 70 3.41 14.33 -6.01
C ALA A 70 4.81 13.87 -6.41
N ASN A 71 5.78 14.02 -5.52
CA ASN A 71 7.10 13.40 -5.65
C ASN A 71 7.22 12.29 -4.63
N ILE A 72 7.42 11.07 -5.11
CA ILE A 72 7.65 9.88 -4.29
C ILE A 72 9.14 9.55 -4.35
N TYR A 73 9.75 9.38 -3.19
CA TYR A 73 11.17 9.04 -3.06
C TYR A 73 11.27 7.62 -2.49
N LEU A 74 11.82 6.69 -3.26
CA LEU A 74 12.11 5.33 -2.81
C LEU A 74 13.49 5.30 -2.17
N CYS A 75 13.56 4.93 -0.89
CA CYS A 75 14.82 4.78 -0.19
C CYS A 75 15.42 3.39 -0.45
N ASP A 76 16.72 3.23 -0.23
CA ASP A 76 17.44 1.98 -0.54
C ASP A 76 16.80 0.76 0.15
N ILE A 77 16.31 0.92 1.38
CA ILE A 77 15.66 -0.18 2.13
C ILE A 77 14.32 -0.62 1.52
N ALA A 78 13.72 0.12 0.57
CA ALA A 78 12.57 -0.40 -0.17
C ALA A 78 12.94 -1.63 -1.03
N PHE A 79 14.20 -1.73 -1.47
CA PHE A 79 14.68 -2.80 -2.33
C PHE A 79 14.99 -4.11 -1.59
N ASP A 80 14.96 -4.07 -0.25
CA ASP A 80 14.87 -5.25 0.63
C ASP A 80 13.51 -6.00 0.52
N TRP A 81 12.55 -5.43 -0.20
CA TRP A 81 11.23 -6.04 -0.41
C TRP A 81 11.16 -6.67 -1.81
N PRO A 82 10.53 -7.86 -1.94
CA PRO A 82 10.41 -8.52 -3.24
C PRO A 82 9.47 -7.77 -4.18
N SER A 83 9.62 -8.01 -5.49
CA SER A 83 8.57 -7.69 -6.44
C SER A 83 7.39 -8.65 -6.29
N ILE A 84 6.27 -8.32 -6.95
CA ILE A 84 5.10 -9.21 -7.00
C ILE A 84 5.42 -10.53 -7.71
N GLU A 85 6.31 -10.49 -8.71
CA GLU A 85 6.77 -11.67 -9.44
C GLU A 85 7.75 -12.50 -8.65
N ASP A 86 8.62 -11.89 -7.82
CA ASP A 86 9.50 -12.64 -6.93
C ASP A 86 8.72 -13.47 -5.91
N ILE A 87 7.58 -12.97 -5.44
CA ILE A 87 6.70 -13.76 -4.58
C ILE A 87 5.94 -14.80 -5.39
N ALA A 88 5.32 -14.44 -6.51
CA ALA A 88 4.46 -15.36 -7.27
C ALA A 88 5.26 -16.51 -7.93
N ASN A 89 6.44 -16.18 -8.45
CA ASN A 89 7.31 -17.05 -9.25
C ASN A 89 8.75 -16.97 -8.72
N PRO A 90 9.04 -17.50 -7.51
CA PRO A 90 10.28 -17.19 -6.82
C PRO A 90 11.52 -17.63 -7.60
N PRO A 91 12.54 -16.75 -7.72
CA PRO A 91 13.74 -17.06 -8.47
C PRO A 91 14.55 -18.19 -7.82
N HIS A 92 15.43 -18.82 -8.59
CA HIS A 92 16.35 -19.86 -8.11
C HIS A 92 17.55 -19.26 -7.36
N THR A 93 17.27 -18.56 -6.27
CA THR A 93 18.26 -17.88 -5.42
C THR A 93 18.10 -18.33 -3.96
N ALA A 94 19.18 -18.24 -3.19
CA ALA A 94 19.21 -18.70 -1.80
C ALA A 94 18.26 -17.90 -0.88
N TRP A 95 17.87 -16.68 -1.25
CA TRP A 95 16.94 -15.85 -0.48
C TRP A 95 15.46 -16.16 -0.76
N ALA A 96 15.13 -16.76 -1.91
CA ALA A 96 13.76 -17.11 -2.30
C ALA A 96 13.48 -18.62 -2.25
N ARG A 97 14.52 -19.47 -2.38
CA ARG A 97 14.43 -20.93 -2.38
C ARG A 97 15.48 -21.57 -1.47
N ASP A 98 15.17 -22.77 -0.98
CA ASP A 98 16.10 -23.62 -0.25
C ASP A 98 17.03 -24.42 -1.19
N ASN A 99 17.94 -25.20 -0.61
CA ASN A 99 18.92 -26.00 -1.36
C ASN A 99 18.28 -27.14 -2.19
N GLN A 100 17.00 -27.45 -1.95
CA GLN A 100 16.22 -28.41 -2.70
C GLN A 100 15.36 -27.75 -3.79
N GLY A 101 15.49 -26.43 -3.97
CA GLY A 101 14.71 -25.65 -4.94
C GLY A 101 13.27 -25.37 -4.51
N ARG A 102 12.90 -25.67 -3.26
CA ARG A 102 11.56 -25.36 -2.74
C ARG A 102 11.48 -23.88 -2.35
N PRO A 103 10.39 -23.18 -2.65
CA PRO A 103 10.19 -21.82 -2.19
C PRO A 103 10.28 -21.71 -0.67
N ARG A 104 10.89 -20.64 -0.18
CA ARG A 104 10.97 -20.31 1.25
C ARG A 104 9.64 -19.72 1.75
N PRO A 105 9.41 -19.68 3.08
CA PRO A 105 8.30 -18.92 3.66
C PRO A 105 8.25 -17.49 3.13
N GLY A 106 7.06 -17.03 2.74
CA GLY A 106 6.85 -15.73 2.08
C GLY A 106 7.10 -15.71 0.57
N TYR A 107 7.33 -16.87 -0.06
CA TYR A 107 7.56 -17.04 -1.50
C TYR A 107 6.74 -18.20 -2.06
N SER A 108 5.93 -17.93 -3.09
CA SER A 108 4.81 -18.73 -3.60
C SER A 108 3.51 -18.59 -2.81
N CYS A 109 2.39 -18.85 -3.50
CA CYS A 109 1.05 -18.83 -2.92
C CYS A 109 0.89 -19.75 -1.71
N ASP A 110 1.48 -20.95 -1.76
CA ASP A 110 1.41 -21.93 -0.66
C ASP A 110 2.14 -21.45 0.60
N ASN A 111 3.13 -20.56 0.46
CA ASN A 111 3.99 -20.11 1.54
C ASN A 111 3.70 -18.68 2.00
N LEU A 112 2.62 -18.04 1.53
CA LEU A 112 2.19 -16.72 2.03
C LEU A 112 1.47 -16.77 3.39
N GLY A 113 1.24 -17.98 3.94
CA GLY A 113 0.45 -18.16 5.16
C GLY A 113 -1.05 -17.97 4.93
N ASP A 114 -1.83 -17.89 6.00
CA ASP A 114 -3.30 -17.85 5.96
C ASP A 114 -3.89 -16.51 6.39
N PHE A 115 -3.05 -15.52 6.69
CA PHE A 115 -3.46 -14.20 7.18
C PHE A 115 -2.62 -13.09 6.55
N ASP A 116 -3.17 -11.88 6.59
CA ASP A 116 -2.49 -10.67 6.15
C ASP A 116 -1.17 -10.49 6.93
N SER A 117 -0.06 -10.36 6.23
CA SER A 117 1.28 -10.20 6.83
C SER A 117 2.24 -9.48 5.88
N ASP A 118 3.39 -9.06 6.41
CA ASP A 118 4.49 -8.49 5.62
C ASP A 118 5.11 -9.46 4.59
N TRP A 119 4.78 -10.77 4.63
CA TRP A 119 5.09 -11.67 3.51
C TRP A 119 4.38 -11.26 2.22
N MET A 120 3.24 -10.59 2.30
CA MET A 120 2.49 -10.13 1.13
C MET A 120 3.01 -8.81 0.56
N LYS A 121 3.79 -8.04 1.34
CA LYS A 121 4.31 -6.73 0.93
C LYS A 121 5.34 -6.86 -0.19
N THR A 122 5.30 -5.89 -1.09
CA THR A 122 6.19 -5.74 -2.24
C THR A 122 6.68 -4.30 -2.37
N VAL A 123 7.70 -4.06 -3.19
CA VAL A 123 8.10 -2.70 -3.60
C VAL A 123 6.90 -1.92 -4.17
N GLY A 124 6.05 -2.59 -4.96
CA GLY A 124 4.83 -1.99 -5.51
C GLY A 124 3.83 -1.57 -4.43
N SER A 125 3.71 -2.32 -3.33
CA SER A 125 2.86 -1.94 -2.20
C SER A 125 3.39 -0.74 -1.41
N ILE A 126 4.72 -0.56 -1.39
CA ILE A 126 5.37 0.62 -0.79
C ILE A 126 5.09 1.85 -1.67
N ILE A 127 5.25 1.74 -2.99
CA ILE A 127 4.88 2.83 -3.92
C ILE A 127 3.39 3.17 -3.78
N LEU A 128 2.52 2.16 -3.69
CA LEU A 128 1.10 2.37 -3.50
C LEU A 128 0.79 3.10 -2.18
N HIS A 129 1.48 2.75 -1.09
CA HIS A 129 1.38 3.44 0.21
C HIS A 129 1.62 4.95 0.01
N GLU A 130 2.72 5.31 -0.64
CA GLU A 130 3.05 6.72 -0.88
C GLU A 130 2.01 7.45 -1.74
N TYR A 131 1.46 6.79 -2.77
CA TYR A 131 0.38 7.38 -3.57
C TYR A 131 -0.93 7.57 -2.80
N PHE A 132 -1.17 6.83 -1.71
CA PHE A 132 -2.34 7.05 -0.86
C PHE A 132 -2.24 8.33 -0.02
N HIS A 133 -1.03 8.81 0.25
CA HIS A 133 -0.82 10.13 0.85
C HIS A 133 -1.17 11.29 -0.10
N TRP A 134 -1.18 11.07 -1.43
CA TRP A 134 -1.39 12.13 -2.41
C TRP A 134 -2.84 12.63 -2.40
N GLY A 135 -3.11 13.67 -1.61
CA GLY A 135 -4.46 14.17 -1.37
C GLY A 135 -5.14 14.67 -2.64
N TRP A 136 -4.39 15.39 -3.48
CA TRP A 136 -4.89 15.90 -4.76
C TRP A 136 -5.44 14.81 -5.66
N LEU A 137 -4.88 13.59 -5.66
CA LEU A 137 -5.38 12.48 -6.48
C LEU A 137 -6.87 12.20 -6.22
N TYR A 138 -7.33 12.36 -4.99
CA TYR A 138 -8.65 11.91 -4.53
C TYR A 138 -9.68 13.02 -4.30
N ILE A 139 -9.39 14.28 -4.62
CA ILE A 139 -10.33 15.40 -4.36
C ILE A 139 -11.70 15.24 -5.01
N HIS A 140 -11.84 14.37 -6.01
CA HIS A 140 -13.09 14.06 -6.70
C HIS A 140 -13.83 12.85 -6.13
N VAL A 141 -13.26 12.15 -5.16
CA VAL A 141 -13.95 11.06 -4.47
C VAL A 141 -15.11 11.66 -3.68
N PRO A 142 -16.34 11.12 -3.82
CA PRO A 142 -17.49 11.60 -3.06
C PRO A 142 -17.18 11.62 -1.57
N ASP A 143 -17.63 12.67 -0.90
CA ASP A 143 -17.46 12.89 0.53
C ASP A 143 -16.01 12.93 1.03
N TRP A 144 -15.02 13.08 0.14
CA TRP A 144 -13.60 13.24 0.48
C TRP A 144 -13.38 14.27 1.59
N TYR A 145 -14.01 15.44 1.46
CA TYR A 145 -13.88 16.55 2.40
C TYR A 145 -14.57 16.29 3.75
N TYR A 146 -15.50 15.34 3.82
CA TYR A 146 -16.18 14.93 5.05
C TYR A 146 -15.41 13.84 5.79
N PHE A 147 -14.80 12.90 5.05
CA PHE A 147 -14.19 11.71 5.66
C PHE A 147 -12.68 11.79 5.86
N ILE A 148 -11.96 12.59 5.09
CA ILE A 148 -10.49 12.66 5.22
C ILE A 148 -10.10 13.92 5.96
N ARG A 149 -9.15 13.83 6.90
CA ARG A 149 -8.76 14.95 7.78
C ARG A 149 -7.79 15.92 7.09
N VAL A 150 -7.79 17.17 7.54
CA VAL A 150 -6.70 18.10 7.26
C VAL A 150 -5.50 17.74 8.12
N THR A 151 -4.35 17.52 7.49
CA THR A 151 -3.06 17.21 8.11
C THR A 151 -2.60 18.35 9.00
N ARG A 152 -1.57 18.09 9.82
CA ARG A 152 -0.93 19.15 10.62
C ARG A 152 -0.30 20.25 9.77
N LEU A 153 -0.04 19.97 8.50
CA LEU A 153 0.58 20.87 7.56
C LEU A 153 -0.45 21.71 6.77
N GLY A 154 -1.75 21.46 7.00
CA GLY A 154 -2.84 22.35 6.54
C GLY A 154 -3.55 21.91 5.26
N TRP A 155 -3.21 20.76 4.67
CA TRP A 155 -3.88 20.20 3.49
C TRP A 155 -4.61 18.90 3.83
N ARG A 156 -5.49 18.42 2.94
CA ARG A 156 -6.27 17.19 3.17
C ARG A 156 -5.58 15.99 2.54
N ALA A 157 -5.15 15.05 3.37
CA ALA A 157 -4.50 13.82 2.93
C ALA A 157 -4.80 12.69 3.92
N ILE A 158 -4.64 11.45 3.45
CA ILE A 158 -4.65 10.27 4.31
C ILE A 158 -3.23 10.16 4.87
N GLU A 159 -3.06 10.23 6.18
CA GLU A 159 -1.75 10.17 6.83
C GLU A 159 -1.44 8.75 7.30
N ASP A 160 -0.21 8.54 7.78
CA ASP A 160 0.09 7.42 8.66
C ASP A 160 -0.51 7.67 10.03
N TYR A 161 -1.33 6.73 10.50
CA TYR A 161 -1.95 6.88 11.81
C TYR A 161 -0.88 6.87 12.91
N ALA A 162 -0.88 7.91 13.75
CA ALA A 162 0.13 8.14 14.79
C ALA A 162 -0.41 7.91 16.21
N GLY A 163 -1.45 7.09 16.35
CA GLY A 163 -2.04 6.76 17.65
C GLY A 163 -3.28 7.59 18.04
N PRO A 164 -3.76 7.43 19.29
CA PRO A 164 -3.05 6.81 20.42
C PRO A 164 -3.17 5.28 20.55
N ASN A 165 -4.13 4.62 19.91
CA ASN A 165 -4.33 3.18 20.08
C ASN A 165 -4.82 2.52 18.78
N PRO A 166 -4.01 1.70 18.08
CA PRO A 166 -2.63 1.30 18.38
C PRO A 166 -1.61 2.45 18.39
N PRO A 167 -0.35 2.27 18.83
CA PRO A 167 0.63 3.36 18.88
C PRO A 167 0.97 3.98 17.51
N ASP A 168 0.81 3.23 16.42
CA ASP A 168 0.82 3.71 15.04
C ASP A 168 -0.03 2.78 14.16
N GLY A 169 -0.20 3.11 12.87
CA GLY A 169 -1.00 2.35 11.92
C GLY A 169 -0.25 1.40 11.00
N TYR A 170 1.04 1.19 11.19
CA TYR A 170 1.85 0.39 10.28
C TYR A 170 1.67 -1.11 10.48
N GLY A 171 1.53 -1.83 9.37
CA GLY A 171 1.46 -3.29 9.37
C GLY A 171 0.04 -3.86 9.46
N ALA A 172 -0.10 -5.13 9.08
CA ALA A 172 -1.39 -5.81 8.94
C ALA A 172 -2.18 -5.81 10.25
N TYR A 173 -1.48 -6.07 11.36
CA TYR A 173 -2.10 -6.17 12.68
C TYR A 173 -2.63 -4.83 13.17
N ARG A 174 -1.84 -3.76 13.06
CA ARG A 174 -2.26 -2.42 13.52
C ARG A 174 -3.34 -1.82 12.63
N ALA A 175 -3.24 -1.98 11.31
CA ALA A 175 -4.30 -1.61 10.38
C ALA A 175 -5.62 -2.33 10.74
N ARG A 176 -5.56 -3.64 11.04
CA ARG A 176 -6.71 -4.39 11.54
C ARG A 176 -7.23 -3.83 12.87
N GLN A 177 -6.37 -3.53 13.85
CA GLN A 177 -6.82 -2.93 15.12
C GLN A 177 -7.53 -1.59 14.91
N ILE A 178 -7.00 -0.72 14.03
CA ILE A 178 -7.65 0.55 13.69
C ILE A 178 -9.04 0.31 13.10
N LYS A 179 -9.19 -0.69 12.21
CA LYS A 179 -10.50 -1.08 11.67
C LYS A 179 -11.44 -1.61 12.75
N ASP A 180 -10.94 -2.45 13.66
CA ASP A 180 -11.76 -3.06 14.70
C ASP A 180 -12.21 -2.02 15.76
N ILE A 181 -11.38 -1.01 16.06
CA ILE A 181 -11.66 0.03 17.07
C ILE A 181 -12.44 1.20 16.45
N TYR A 182 -12.08 1.64 15.25
CA TYR A 182 -12.56 2.89 14.62
C TYR A 182 -13.25 2.68 13.27
N GLY A 183 -13.60 1.45 12.90
CA GLY A 183 -14.23 1.13 11.62
C GLY A 183 -15.68 1.60 11.47
N SER A 184 -16.22 2.29 12.48
CA SER A 184 -17.54 2.89 12.40
C SER A 184 -17.52 4.15 11.54
N TRP A 185 -18.53 4.28 10.68
CA TRP A 185 -18.66 5.40 9.73
C TRP A 185 -19.39 6.61 10.31
N ASP A 186 -19.86 6.52 11.56
CA ASP A 186 -20.54 7.60 12.27
C ASP A 186 -19.58 8.61 12.92
N GLN A 187 -18.28 8.37 12.83
CA GLN A 187 -17.25 9.24 13.36
C GLN A 187 -16.83 10.29 12.33
N ILE A 188 -16.60 11.51 12.79
CA ILE A 188 -15.97 12.55 11.97
C ILE A 188 -14.52 12.11 11.73
N TYR A 189 -14.13 12.02 10.46
CA TYR A 189 -12.82 11.50 10.01
C TYR A 189 -12.47 10.12 10.58
N PRO A 190 -13.17 9.04 10.16
CA PRO A 190 -12.92 7.69 10.67
C PRO A 190 -11.45 7.31 10.52
N ALA A 191 -10.81 6.85 11.61
CA ALA A 191 -9.37 6.58 11.59
C ALA A 191 -9.01 5.48 10.59
N THR A 192 -9.91 4.52 10.35
CA THR A 192 -9.74 3.47 9.31
C THR A 192 -9.62 4.05 7.90
N LEU A 193 -10.26 5.18 7.61
CA LEU A 193 -10.16 5.86 6.32
C LEU A 193 -8.97 6.81 6.24
N ASN A 194 -8.41 7.19 7.40
CA ASN A 194 -7.31 8.14 7.56
C ASN A 194 -5.98 7.45 7.92
N ASN A 195 -5.86 6.14 7.66
CA ASN A 195 -4.62 5.40 7.78
C ASN A 195 -4.31 4.74 6.44
N VAL A 196 -3.12 5.00 5.88
CA VAL A 196 -2.74 4.44 4.57
C VAL A 196 -2.69 2.92 4.60
N ASP A 197 -2.08 2.32 5.61
CA ASP A 197 -1.88 0.87 5.66
C ASP A 197 -3.19 0.06 5.73
N ASN A 198 -4.32 0.67 6.13
CA ASN A 198 -5.64 0.07 5.98
C ASN A 198 -6.01 -0.20 4.51
N TYR A 199 -5.65 0.70 3.61
CA TYR A 199 -5.84 0.50 2.17
C TYR A 199 -4.81 -0.49 1.61
N ILE A 200 -3.57 -0.42 2.05
CA ILE A 200 -2.50 -1.30 1.54
C ILE A 200 -2.78 -2.75 1.87
N TYR A 201 -3.15 -3.08 3.10
CA TYR A 201 -3.49 -4.45 3.44
C TYR A 201 -4.81 -4.92 2.81
N TYR A 202 -5.78 -4.02 2.58
CA TYR A 202 -6.92 -4.37 1.74
C TYR A 202 -6.49 -4.75 0.31
N ALA A 203 -5.63 -3.95 -0.32
CA ALA A 203 -5.14 -4.20 -1.68
C ALA A 203 -4.34 -5.51 -1.78
N LEU A 204 -3.40 -5.73 -0.84
CA LEU A 204 -2.60 -6.94 -0.76
C LEU A 204 -3.48 -8.17 -0.56
N SER A 205 -4.40 -8.12 0.42
CA SER A 205 -5.31 -9.23 0.71
C SER A 205 -6.16 -9.60 -0.50
N LYS A 206 -6.72 -8.60 -1.21
CA LYS A 206 -7.50 -8.82 -2.43
C LYS A 206 -6.68 -9.36 -3.59
N TYR A 207 -5.51 -8.77 -3.85
CA TYR A 207 -4.62 -9.20 -4.94
C TYR A 207 -4.19 -10.65 -4.75
N TRP A 208 -3.64 -10.99 -3.58
CA TRP A 208 -3.16 -12.33 -3.33
C TRP A 208 -4.29 -13.34 -3.22
N SER A 209 -5.47 -12.94 -2.71
CA SER A 209 -6.63 -13.83 -2.69
C SER A 209 -7.04 -14.24 -4.11
N TRP A 210 -7.05 -13.28 -5.04
CA TRP A 210 -7.33 -13.54 -6.45
C TRP A 210 -6.22 -14.36 -7.11
N ARG A 211 -4.96 -13.99 -6.91
CA ARG A 211 -3.80 -14.63 -7.56
C ARG A 211 -3.60 -16.07 -7.11
N CYS A 212 -3.86 -16.36 -5.83
CA CYS A 212 -3.59 -17.64 -5.20
C CYS A 212 -4.83 -18.53 -5.02
N ASP A 213 -6.01 -18.07 -5.46
CA ASP A 213 -7.29 -18.73 -5.21
C ASP A 213 -7.46 -19.14 -3.73
N LYS A 214 -7.11 -18.20 -2.84
CA LYS A 214 -7.01 -18.40 -1.40
C LYS A 214 -7.68 -17.26 -0.66
N ARG A 215 -8.17 -17.50 0.56
CA ARG A 215 -8.61 -16.42 1.45
C ARG A 215 -7.57 -16.17 2.52
N PHE A 216 -7.20 -14.91 2.72
CA PHE A 216 -6.35 -14.46 3.81
C PHE A 216 -7.23 -13.86 4.92
N GLY A 217 -7.02 -14.30 6.15
CA GLY A 217 -7.67 -13.77 7.33
C GLY A 217 -6.95 -12.55 7.90
N PRO A 218 -7.54 -11.87 8.90
CA PRO A 218 -6.87 -10.78 9.60
C PRO A 218 -5.66 -11.31 10.39
N ALA A 219 -4.57 -10.53 10.46
CA ALA A 219 -3.41 -10.86 11.29
C ALA A 219 -3.82 -11.08 12.77
N PRO A 220 -3.49 -12.23 13.39
CA PRO A 220 -3.88 -12.51 14.78
C PRO A 220 -3.07 -11.72 15.82
N SER A 221 -1.81 -11.43 15.53
CA SER A 221 -0.90 -10.69 16.40
C SER A 221 0.13 -9.89 15.62
N GLU A 222 0.83 -8.98 16.28
CA GLU A 222 1.96 -8.24 15.71
C GLU A 222 3.06 -9.21 15.24
N ARG A 223 3.35 -10.25 16.03
CA ARG A 223 4.33 -11.29 15.64
C ARG A 223 3.92 -11.98 14.33
N ASP A 224 2.63 -12.26 14.18
CA ASP A 224 2.11 -12.90 12.98
C ASP A 224 2.15 -11.96 11.77
N ALA A 225 2.04 -10.65 11.98
CA ALA A 225 2.12 -9.67 10.90
C ALA A 225 3.55 -9.39 10.39
N HIS A 226 4.59 -9.64 11.18
CA HIS A 226 6.00 -9.30 10.89
C HIS A 226 6.88 -10.54 10.59
N GLN A 227 6.42 -11.40 9.68
CA GLN A 227 7.09 -12.65 9.32
C GLN A 227 8.34 -12.46 8.45
N ARG A 228 8.30 -11.55 7.47
CA ARG A 228 9.43 -11.26 6.59
C ARG A 228 10.56 -10.63 7.40
N ALA A 229 10.24 -9.65 8.23
CA ALA A 229 11.21 -9.03 9.13
C ALA A 229 11.85 -10.07 10.08
N ALA A 230 11.08 -11.02 10.60
CA ALA A 230 11.59 -12.09 11.45
C ALA A 230 12.41 -13.16 10.71
N SER A 231 12.04 -13.49 9.46
CA SER A 231 12.68 -14.56 8.69
C SER A 231 14.01 -14.17 8.03
N GLY A 232 14.18 -12.88 7.69
CA GLY A 232 15.37 -12.39 6.97
C GLY A 232 15.45 -12.80 5.50
N PHE A 233 14.42 -13.44 4.93
CA PHE A 233 14.40 -13.84 3.53
C PHE A 233 14.05 -12.66 2.62
N ARG A 234 15.07 -11.87 2.27
CA ARG A 234 14.96 -10.61 1.51
C ARG A 234 15.81 -10.66 0.23
N PRO A 235 15.36 -10.03 -0.87
CA PRO A 235 16.23 -9.78 -2.02
C PRO A 235 17.45 -8.93 -1.64
N PRO A 236 18.59 -9.07 -2.34
CA PRO A 236 19.81 -8.33 -2.08
C PRO A 236 20.00 -7.14 -3.05
N TYR A 237 18.92 -6.53 -3.54
CA TYR A 237 18.98 -5.53 -4.61
C TYR A 237 19.72 -4.26 -4.21
#